data_AF-A0AAQ4E6E6-F1
#
_entry.id   AF-A0AAQ4E6E6-F1
#
_cell.length_a   1.000
_cell.length_b   1.000
_cell.length_c   1.000
_cell.angle_alpha   90.00
_cell.angle_beta   90.00
_cell.angle_gamma   90.00
#
_symmetry.space_group_name_H-M   'P 1'
#
loop_
_entity.id
_entity.type
_entity.pdbx_description
1 polymer ?
#
loop_
_entity_poly.entity_id
_entity_poly.type
_entity_poly.pdbx_seq_one_letter_code
_entity_poly.pdbx_strand_id
1 'polypeptide(L)'
;MFAVGVAAFAVLCLPRWTAVGAAKPQPPHLEGNGYTDIVVRLPHGLAPRDPGELFGQLERLLRRASGKLLQASDGQWYFKSIRVLVPPEMNTPKNLLLQDATWELFHDAHIVLTKSGSKCKARQSRGCGERGDLVALPLSALDSSADIDTAASSVVRSWAQFRYGVFEETAFGSKPQWCFYDGSFWRPTGCYTTNVTARPQRSTDGFTECSKKDVSVKQIFQSASEPASSLMFTSSIPKVQKFCDARGNHSHLRWAPTKHNTLCKARSVWEVIRDSPDYSPREANLFHLPVNPPPPFSPPPPPISAPRLSFQPATLFDYVKPRTHRYFYVVQACAPDLTTQTYTKIMASTNEGLRRFLYSAPRASRWNLVLLDGSNVTAPAEPDFDSNNTTWQARWEYLRELDRNIKYTCVEPGVESTFRSILK
;
A
#
# COMPACT_ATOMS: atom_id res chain seq x y z
N MET A 1 16.03 -29.06 7.32
CA MET A 1 14.83 -29.12 8.17
C MET A 1 15.09 -28.25 9.40
N PHE A 2 14.73 -26.97 9.36
CA PHE A 2 14.78 -26.13 10.56
C PHE A 2 13.40 -26.23 11.24
N ALA A 3 13.38 -26.74 12.46
CA ALA A 3 12.19 -26.76 13.30
C ALA A 3 11.79 -25.29 13.58
N VAL A 4 10.72 -24.82 12.92
CA VAL A 4 10.14 -23.51 13.21
C VAL A 4 9.61 -23.57 14.63
N GLY A 5 10.17 -22.74 15.51
CA GLY A 5 9.72 -22.62 16.89
C GLY A 5 8.21 -22.39 16.96
N VAL A 6 7.54 -23.18 17.77
CA VAL A 6 6.10 -23.10 18.02
C VAL A 6 5.82 -21.70 18.57
N ALA A 7 5.17 -20.85 17.78
CA ALA A 7 4.65 -19.58 18.29
C ALA A 7 3.84 -19.85 19.56
N ALA A 8 4.17 -19.17 20.66
CA ALA A 8 3.38 -19.24 21.88
C ALA A 8 2.00 -18.61 21.59
N PHE A 9 0.93 -19.37 21.83
CA PHE A 9 -0.44 -18.95 21.58
C PHE A 9 -1.17 -18.94 22.91
N ALA A 10 -1.47 -17.74 23.42
CA ALA A 10 -2.16 -17.57 24.69
C ALA A 10 -3.53 -16.93 24.45
N VAL A 11 -4.53 -17.34 25.23
CA VAL A 11 -5.87 -16.75 25.18
C VAL A 11 -6.13 -16.03 26.49
N LEU A 12 -6.61 -14.79 26.39
CA LEU A 12 -6.78 -13.88 27.51
C LEU A 12 -8.24 -13.43 27.61
N CYS A 13 -8.74 -13.37 28.84
CA CYS A 13 -10.02 -12.77 29.20
C CYS A 13 -9.85 -11.29 29.48
N LEU A 14 -10.79 -10.47 29.03
CA LEU A 14 -10.86 -9.07 29.44
C LEU A 14 -11.49 -8.98 30.84
N PRO A 15 -10.86 -8.27 31.80
CA PRO A 15 -11.45 -8.10 33.12
C PRO A 15 -12.77 -7.34 33.04
N ARG A 16 -13.77 -7.79 33.81
CA ARG A 16 -14.97 -7.00 34.09
C ARG A 16 -14.57 -5.85 35.01
N TRP A 17 -14.22 -4.72 34.41
CA TRP A 17 -14.04 -3.42 35.05
C TRP A 17 -13.13 -3.46 36.29
N THR A 18 -11.82 -3.46 36.04
CA THR A 18 -10.86 -2.91 37.00
C THR A 18 -10.02 -1.89 36.26
N ALA A 19 -10.02 -0.65 36.77
CA ALA A 19 -9.21 0.44 36.25
C ALA A 19 -7.74 0.18 36.57
N VAL A 20 -7.08 -0.67 35.77
CA VAL A 20 -5.62 -0.74 35.73
C VAL A 20 -5.15 0.42 34.85
N GLY A 21 -4.26 1.26 35.39
CA GLY A 21 -3.73 2.42 34.68
C GLY A 21 -3.27 2.04 33.28
N ALA A 22 -3.83 2.70 32.27
CA ALA A 22 -3.60 2.38 30.87
C ALA A 22 -2.13 2.62 30.50
N ALA A 23 -1.32 1.56 30.49
CA ALA A 23 -0.04 1.57 29.81
C ALA A 23 -0.30 1.79 28.31
N LYS A 24 0.43 2.72 27.70
CA LYS A 24 0.32 3.01 26.26
C LYS A 24 0.59 1.73 25.46
N PRO A 25 -0.18 1.44 24.39
CA PRO A 25 0.05 0.27 23.56
C PRO A 25 1.49 0.21 23.07
N GLN A 26 2.16 -0.90 23.35
CA GLN A 26 3.45 -1.17 22.76
C GLN A 26 3.27 -1.77 21.37
N PRO A 27 3.90 -1.23 20.33
CA PRO A 27 3.95 -1.90 19.04
C PRO A 27 4.54 -3.31 19.23
N PRO A 28 4.20 -4.29 18.37
CA PRO A 28 4.89 -5.59 18.38
C PRO A 28 6.38 -5.32 18.35
N HIS A 29 7.13 -5.91 19.27
CA HIS A 29 8.58 -5.76 19.29
C HIS A 29 9.23 -7.04 18.79
N LEU A 30 10.50 -6.92 18.39
CA LEU A 30 11.28 -8.05 17.90
C LEU A 30 12.18 -8.57 19.01
N GLU A 31 11.98 -9.84 19.38
CA GLU A 31 12.90 -10.57 20.24
C GLU A 31 13.69 -11.58 19.38
N GLY A 32 14.97 -11.29 19.17
CA GLY A 32 15.72 -11.89 18.06
C GLY A 32 15.07 -11.51 16.73
N ASN A 33 14.60 -12.55 16.03
CA ASN A 33 13.92 -12.49 14.73
C ASN A 33 12.39 -12.72 14.84
N GLY A 34 11.90 -12.88 16.07
CA GLY A 34 10.51 -13.22 16.34
C GLY A 34 9.70 -12.03 16.81
N TYR A 35 8.60 -11.72 16.14
CA TYR A 35 7.62 -10.75 16.63
C TYR A 35 6.88 -11.32 17.84
N THR A 36 6.98 -10.62 18.96
CA THR A 36 6.36 -11.00 20.23
C THR A 36 5.16 -10.11 20.55
N ASP A 37 4.31 -10.61 21.44
CA ASP A 37 3.15 -9.90 21.99
C ASP A 37 2.20 -9.33 20.92
N ILE A 38 1.98 -10.12 19.86
CA ILE A 38 0.99 -9.78 18.85
C ILE A 38 -0.41 -9.99 19.43
N VAL A 39 -1.10 -8.90 19.72
CA VAL A 39 -2.47 -8.93 20.20
C VAL A 39 -3.48 -9.12 19.04
N VAL A 40 -4.26 -10.19 19.13
CA VAL A 40 -5.41 -10.50 18.27
C VAL A 40 -6.68 -10.31 19.08
N ARG A 41 -7.74 -9.76 18.50
CA ARG A 41 -9.00 -9.50 19.20
C ARG A 41 -10.19 -10.10 18.50
N LEU A 42 -11.04 -10.79 19.26
CA LEU A 42 -12.33 -11.27 18.79
C LEU A 42 -13.40 -10.16 18.93
N PRO A 43 -14.33 -10.04 17.96
CA PRO A 43 -15.38 -9.01 18.01
C PRO A 43 -16.44 -9.34 19.08
N HIS A 44 -16.99 -8.31 19.70
CA HIS A 44 -18.13 -8.44 20.61
C HIS A 44 -19.33 -9.12 19.94
N GLY A 45 -20.09 -9.86 20.75
CA GLY A 45 -21.25 -10.64 20.30
C GLY A 45 -20.90 -11.69 19.23
N LEU A 46 -19.67 -12.20 19.23
CA LEU A 46 -19.30 -13.39 18.47
C LEU A 46 -19.75 -14.63 19.24
N ALA A 47 -20.63 -15.43 18.61
CA ALA A 47 -21.14 -16.68 19.16
C ALA A 47 -20.83 -17.81 18.15
N PRO A 48 -19.60 -18.33 18.11
CA PRO A 48 -19.26 -19.42 17.20
C PRO A 48 -19.96 -20.70 17.66
N ARG A 49 -20.42 -21.52 16.71
CA ARG A 49 -21.06 -22.82 17.02
C ARG A 49 -20.10 -23.75 17.75
N ASP A 50 -18.85 -23.75 17.32
CA ASP A 50 -17.76 -24.46 17.97
C ASP A 50 -16.61 -23.47 18.28
N PRO A 51 -16.52 -22.98 19.53
CA PRO A 51 -15.42 -22.12 19.95
C PRO A 51 -14.05 -22.81 19.82
N GLY A 52 -13.97 -24.14 20.00
CA GLY A 52 -12.73 -24.90 19.87
C GLY A 52 -12.23 -24.92 18.43
N GLU A 53 -13.14 -25.10 17.47
CA GLU A 53 -12.81 -24.98 16.04
C GLU A 53 -12.29 -23.58 15.70
N LEU A 54 -12.94 -22.51 16.19
CA LEU A 54 -12.50 -21.13 15.96
C LEU A 54 -11.04 -20.89 16.40
N PHE A 55 -10.71 -21.25 17.65
CA PHE A 55 -9.35 -21.06 18.16
C PHE A 55 -8.34 -21.94 17.45
N GLY A 56 -8.70 -23.20 17.16
CA GLY A 56 -7.86 -24.12 16.42
C GLY A 56 -7.55 -23.63 15.00
N GLN A 57 -8.55 -23.11 14.27
CA GLN A 57 -8.37 -22.54 12.94
C GLN A 57 -7.55 -21.26 12.98
N LEU A 58 -7.79 -20.38 13.96
CA LEU A 58 -7.03 -19.15 14.15
C LEU A 58 -5.55 -19.44 14.42
N GLU A 59 -5.26 -20.39 15.31
CA GLU A 59 -3.91 -20.83 15.61
C GLU A 59 -3.23 -21.40 14.36
N ARG A 60 -3.90 -22.34 13.66
CA ARG A 60 -3.39 -22.94 12.41
C ARG A 60 -3.06 -21.87 11.36
N LEU A 61 -3.98 -20.92 11.14
CA LEU A 61 -3.79 -19.84 10.18
C LEU A 61 -2.60 -18.96 10.54
N LEU A 62 -2.48 -18.54 11.80
CA LEU A 62 -1.41 -17.64 12.23
C LEU A 62 -0.05 -18.34 12.27
N ARG A 63 0.00 -19.64 12.60
CA ARG A 63 1.21 -20.47 12.44
C ARG A 63 1.62 -20.57 10.97
N ARG A 64 0.68 -20.80 10.06
CA ARG A 64 0.96 -20.84 8.62
C ARG A 64 1.45 -19.48 8.11
N ALA A 65 0.83 -18.39 8.56
CA ALA A 65 1.26 -17.02 8.23
C ALA A 65 2.67 -16.72 8.76
N SER A 66 3.01 -17.18 9.97
CA SER A 66 4.35 -17.06 10.54
C SER A 66 5.42 -17.69 9.63
N GLY A 67 5.19 -18.92 9.14
CA GLY A 67 6.09 -19.57 8.19
C GLY A 67 6.18 -18.85 6.84
N LYS A 68 5.08 -18.29 6.34
CA LYS A 68 5.08 -17.47 5.12
C LYS A 68 5.81 -16.14 5.29
N LEU A 69 5.72 -15.50 6.46
CA LEU A 69 6.47 -14.29 6.75
C LEU A 69 7.97 -14.59 6.74
N LEU A 70 8.38 -15.72 7.30
CA LEU A 70 9.77 -16.16 7.28
C LEU A 70 10.27 -16.35 5.85
N GLN A 71 9.48 -16.99 4.98
CA GLN A 71 9.81 -17.14 3.57
C GLN A 71 9.86 -15.80 2.83
N ALA A 72 8.87 -14.94 3.05
CA ALA A 72 8.75 -13.63 2.39
C ALA A 72 9.83 -12.64 2.80
N SER A 73 10.43 -12.85 3.97
CA SER A 73 11.49 -12.03 4.52
C SER A 73 12.88 -12.65 4.35
N ASP A 74 13.05 -13.60 3.43
CA ASP A 74 14.32 -14.31 3.20
C ASP A 74 14.95 -14.88 4.51
N GLY A 75 14.09 -15.45 5.36
CA GLY A 75 14.48 -16.10 6.61
C GLY A 75 14.64 -15.17 7.81
N GLN A 76 14.29 -13.88 7.69
CA GLN A 76 14.56 -12.91 8.76
C GLN A 76 13.51 -12.88 9.85
N TRP A 77 12.20 -12.90 9.55
CA TRP A 77 11.19 -12.65 10.58
C TRP A 77 10.05 -13.65 10.61
N TYR A 78 9.51 -13.90 11.80
CA TYR A 78 8.37 -14.79 12.02
C TYR A 78 7.52 -14.31 13.21
N PHE A 79 6.31 -14.83 13.37
CA PHE A 79 5.51 -14.61 14.57
C PHE A 79 5.95 -15.58 15.67
N LYS A 80 6.43 -15.03 16.79
CA LYS A 80 6.93 -15.78 17.95
C LYS A 80 5.90 -15.91 19.06
N SER A 81 5.14 -14.86 19.36
CA SER A 81 4.10 -14.93 20.39
C SER A 81 2.87 -14.12 20.02
N ILE A 82 1.70 -14.73 20.24
CA ILE A 82 0.38 -14.20 19.91
C ILE A 82 -0.53 -14.34 21.12
N ARG A 83 -1.23 -13.26 21.44
CA ARG A 83 -2.19 -13.18 22.55
C ARG A 83 -3.57 -12.89 21.98
N VAL A 84 -4.55 -13.73 22.28
CA VAL A 84 -5.92 -13.57 21.77
C VAL A 84 -6.83 -13.04 22.87
N LEU A 85 -7.36 -11.83 22.67
CA LEU A 85 -8.35 -11.21 23.53
C LEU A 85 -9.75 -11.73 23.21
N VAL A 86 -10.39 -12.29 24.24
CA VAL A 86 -11.75 -12.83 24.18
C VAL A 86 -12.72 -11.90 24.92
N PRO A 87 -13.84 -11.50 24.28
CA PRO A 87 -14.90 -10.76 24.93
C PRO A 87 -15.49 -11.55 26.12
N PRO A 88 -15.83 -10.87 27.23
CA PRO A 88 -16.34 -11.53 28.43
C PRO A 88 -17.67 -12.26 28.22
N GLU A 89 -18.43 -11.89 27.19
CA GLU A 89 -19.69 -12.55 26.83
C GLU A 89 -19.54 -13.84 26.02
N MET A 90 -18.33 -14.20 25.58
CA MET A 90 -18.10 -15.33 24.70
C MET A 90 -17.95 -16.64 25.50
N ASN A 91 -18.70 -17.67 25.12
CA ASN A 91 -18.50 -19.01 25.65
C ASN A 91 -17.18 -19.60 25.13
N THR A 92 -16.24 -19.87 26.03
CA THR A 92 -14.94 -20.47 25.71
C THR A 92 -14.90 -21.96 26.08
N PRO A 93 -14.11 -22.77 25.36
CA PRO A 93 -13.87 -24.17 25.74
C PRO A 93 -13.24 -24.27 27.13
N LYS A 94 -13.67 -25.23 27.95
CA LYS A 94 -13.17 -25.42 29.33
C LYS A 94 -11.68 -25.76 29.41
N ASN A 95 -11.12 -26.33 28.34
CA ASN A 95 -9.71 -26.70 28.24
C ASN A 95 -8.81 -25.53 27.80
N LEU A 96 -9.38 -24.35 27.54
CA LEU A 96 -8.62 -23.17 27.17
C LEU A 96 -8.09 -22.49 28.44
N LEU A 97 -6.77 -22.38 28.57
CA LEU A 97 -6.16 -21.62 29.66
C LEU A 97 -6.37 -20.12 29.41
N LEU A 98 -7.34 -19.55 30.12
CA LEU A 98 -7.64 -18.12 30.10
C LEU A 98 -6.85 -17.44 31.20
N GLN A 99 -6.09 -16.41 30.83
CA GLN A 99 -5.44 -15.53 31.80
C GLN A 99 -6.09 -14.15 31.72
N ASP A 100 -6.03 -13.38 32.81
CA ASP A 100 -6.51 -12.01 32.78
C ASP A 100 -5.59 -11.16 31.89
N ALA A 101 -6.19 -10.35 31.01
CA ALA A 101 -5.46 -9.34 30.28
C ALA A 101 -4.86 -8.34 31.28
N THR A 102 -3.56 -8.11 31.17
CA THR A 102 -2.81 -7.29 32.14
C THR A 102 -2.58 -5.88 31.62
N TRP A 103 -2.21 -5.76 30.34
CA TRP A 103 -1.99 -4.50 29.64
C TRP A 103 -2.67 -4.47 28.27
N GLU A 104 -3.14 -5.63 27.79
CA GLU A 104 -3.71 -5.80 26.47
C GLU A 104 -5.13 -5.18 26.40
N LEU A 105 -5.22 -3.94 25.95
CA LEU A 105 -6.50 -3.23 25.83
C LEU A 105 -7.24 -3.60 24.56
N PHE A 106 -8.58 -3.65 24.64
CA PHE A 106 -9.43 -3.99 23.51
C PHE A 106 -9.19 -3.06 22.30
N HIS A 107 -8.91 -1.78 22.49
CA HIS A 107 -8.68 -0.84 21.39
C HIS A 107 -7.29 -0.93 20.74
N ASP A 108 -6.37 -1.69 21.36
CA ASP A 108 -4.95 -1.73 21.00
C ASP A 108 -4.54 -2.99 20.24
N ALA A 109 -5.51 -3.82 19.88
CA ALA A 109 -5.27 -5.03 19.12
C ALA A 109 -4.68 -4.75 17.73
N HIS A 110 -3.62 -5.47 17.39
CA HIS A 110 -2.94 -5.38 16.11
C HIS A 110 -3.72 -6.08 15.00
N ILE A 111 -4.35 -7.21 15.33
CA ILE A 111 -5.22 -7.96 14.44
C ILE A 111 -6.61 -8.03 15.06
N VAL A 112 -7.63 -7.66 14.30
CA VAL A 112 -9.03 -7.66 14.74
C VAL A 112 -9.81 -8.61 13.87
N LEU A 113 -10.48 -9.60 14.47
CA LEU A 113 -11.38 -10.45 13.74
C LEU A 113 -12.67 -9.68 13.36
N THR A 114 -13.10 -9.82 12.11
CA THR A 114 -14.28 -9.12 11.59
C THR A 114 -15.34 -10.08 11.09
N LYS A 115 -16.61 -9.77 11.35
CA LYS A 115 -17.76 -10.57 10.85
C LYS A 115 -17.95 -10.46 9.34
N SER A 116 -17.49 -9.35 8.75
CA SER A 116 -17.61 -9.06 7.33
C SER A 116 -16.24 -8.97 6.66
N GLY A 117 -16.24 -9.15 5.34
CA GLY A 117 -15.04 -9.15 4.50
C GLY A 117 -14.71 -10.53 3.96
N SER A 118 -13.96 -10.56 2.86
CA SER A 118 -13.54 -11.79 2.17
C SER A 118 -12.03 -12.02 2.22
N LYS A 119 -11.25 -11.02 2.62
CA LYS A 119 -9.77 -11.08 2.69
C LYS A 119 -9.29 -10.19 3.83
N CYS A 120 -8.12 -10.53 4.39
CA CYS A 120 -7.46 -9.68 5.38
C CYS A 120 -7.12 -8.32 4.76
N LYS A 121 -7.25 -7.24 5.54
CA LYS A 121 -6.91 -5.88 5.11
C LYS A 121 -6.26 -5.10 6.23
N ALA A 122 -5.16 -4.43 5.95
CA ALA A 122 -4.61 -3.43 6.84
C ALA A 122 -5.39 -2.10 6.72
N ARG A 123 -5.61 -1.42 7.85
CA ARG A 123 -5.99 -0.02 7.88
C ARG A 123 -4.73 0.82 8.00
N GLN A 124 -4.50 1.73 7.06
CA GLN A 124 -3.30 2.54 6.97
C GLN A 124 -3.72 4.01 6.87
N SER A 125 -3.61 4.74 7.99
CA SER A 125 -3.88 6.19 8.04
C SER A 125 -2.65 7.04 7.70
N ARG A 126 -1.47 6.42 7.60
CA ARG A 126 -0.16 7.08 7.45
C ARG A 126 0.49 6.78 6.09
N GLY A 127 1.63 7.43 5.84
CA GLY A 127 2.40 7.36 4.58
C GLY A 127 3.32 6.14 4.46
N CYS A 128 4.13 6.14 3.42
CA CYS A 128 5.09 5.05 3.17
C CYS A 128 6.14 4.93 4.29
N GLY A 129 6.46 3.71 4.69
CA GLY A 129 7.43 3.44 5.78
C GLY A 129 6.84 3.58 7.18
N GLU A 130 5.63 4.12 7.29
CA GLU A 130 4.95 4.34 8.56
C GLU A 130 4.02 3.17 8.91
N ARG A 131 4.09 2.73 10.16
CA ARG A 131 3.19 1.68 10.68
C ARG A 131 1.72 2.07 10.47
N GLY A 132 0.91 1.12 9.99
CA GLY A 132 -0.54 1.21 9.91
C GLY A 132 -1.22 1.10 11.28
N ASP A 133 -2.55 1.15 11.27
CA ASP A 133 -3.34 1.21 12.51
C ASP A 133 -3.67 -0.19 13.06
N LEU A 134 -4.19 -1.08 12.19
CA LEU A 134 -4.58 -2.45 12.54
C LEU A 134 -4.72 -3.31 11.28
N VAL A 135 -4.82 -4.63 11.47
CA VAL A 135 -5.21 -5.61 10.45
C VAL A 135 -6.60 -6.16 10.76
N ALA A 136 -7.54 -6.01 9.83
CA ALA A 136 -8.82 -6.69 9.86
C ALA A 136 -8.70 -8.09 9.25
N LEU A 137 -8.98 -9.13 10.04
CA LEU A 137 -8.98 -10.54 9.65
C LEU A 137 -10.44 -11.05 9.61
N PRO A 138 -11.04 -11.29 8.43
CA PRO A 138 -12.42 -11.76 8.39
C PRO A 138 -12.56 -13.18 8.93
N LEU A 139 -13.67 -13.47 9.63
CA LEU A 139 -13.98 -14.81 10.15
C LEU A 139 -14.02 -15.87 9.05
N SER A 140 -14.41 -15.51 7.83
CA SER A 140 -14.42 -16.40 6.67
C SER A 140 -13.04 -16.94 6.28
N ALA A 141 -11.94 -16.30 6.74
CA ALA A 141 -10.58 -16.83 6.57
C ALA A 141 -10.28 -18.01 7.52
N LEU A 142 -11.15 -18.26 8.50
CA LEU A 142 -11.06 -19.36 9.46
C LEU A 142 -12.02 -20.51 9.12
N ASP A 143 -12.83 -20.38 8.08
CA ASP A 143 -13.73 -21.44 7.64
C ASP A 143 -12.92 -22.66 7.20
N SER A 144 -13.39 -23.87 7.53
CA SER A 144 -12.72 -25.13 7.18
C SER A 144 -12.58 -25.36 5.67
N SER A 145 -13.41 -24.71 4.86
CA SER A 145 -13.34 -24.73 3.39
C SER A 145 -12.38 -23.70 2.80
N ALA A 146 -11.85 -22.77 3.60
CA ALA A 146 -10.92 -21.76 3.13
C ALA A 146 -9.55 -22.39 2.81
N ASP A 147 -8.95 -21.98 1.70
CA ASP A 147 -7.56 -22.32 1.40
C ASP A 147 -6.62 -21.62 2.39
N ILE A 148 -6.10 -22.39 3.36
CA ILE A 148 -5.25 -21.87 4.44
C ILE A 148 -4.00 -21.17 3.90
N ASP A 149 -3.48 -21.58 2.74
CA ASP A 149 -2.32 -20.97 2.14
C ASP A 149 -2.62 -19.57 1.59
N THR A 150 -3.72 -19.42 0.86
CA THR A 150 -4.19 -18.10 0.41
C THR A 150 -4.53 -17.20 1.59
N ALA A 151 -5.21 -17.72 2.62
CA ALA A 151 -5.54 -16.97 3.82
C ALA A 151 -4.27 -16.48 4.54
N ALA A 152 -3.28 -17.37 4.71
CA ALA A 152 -2.01 -17.03 5.35
C ALA A 152 -1.21 -15.99 4.53
N SER A 153 -1.17 -16.11 3.19
CA SER A 153 -0.58 -15.08 2.32
C SER A 153 -1.30 -13.74 2.47
N SER A 154 -2.62 -13.74 2.64
CA SER A 154 -3.40 -12.52 2.90
C SER A 154 -3.08 -11.89 4.26
N VAL A 155 -2.82 -12.71 5.29
CA VAL A 155 -2.35 -12.24 6.61
C VAL A 155 -0.96 -11.61 6.47
N VAL A 156 0.00 -12.26 5.83
CA VAL A 156 1.36 -11.73 5.65
C VAL A 156 1.37 -10.42 4.86
N ARG A 157 0.58 -10.34 3.78
CA ARG A 157 0.39 -9.10 3.02
C ARG A 157 -0.11 -7.96 3.91
N SER A 158 -1.16 -8.22 4.69
CA SER A 158 -1.75 -7.21 5.58
C SER A 158 -0.81 -6.85 6.73
N TRP A 159 -0.06 -7.82 7.25
CA TRP A 159 0.98 -7.59 8.23
C TRP A 159 2.06 -6.67 7.69
N ALA A 160 2.54 -6.88 6.46
CA ALA A 160 3.54 -6.01 5.86
C ALA A 160 3.03 -4.56 5.70
N GLN A 161 1.79 -4.39 5.23
CA GLN A 161 1.12 -3.09 5.17
C GLN A 161 1.04 -2.41 6.54
N PHE A 162 0.69 -3.17 7.57
CA PHE A 162 0.59 -2.70 8.94
C PHE A 162 1.96 -2.39 9.56
N ARG A 163 2.94 -3.27 9.45
CA ARG A 163 4.21 -3.16 10.17
C ARG A 163 5.17 -2.18 9.51
N TYR A 164 5.32 -2.26 8.19
CA TYR A 164 6.36 -1.54 7.44
C TYR A 164 5.81 -0.36 6.62
N GLY A 165 4.49 -0.13 6.60
CA GLY A 165 3.91 0.97 5.84
C GLY A 165 4.04 0.82 4.32
N VAL A 166 4.00 -0.41 3.81
CA VAL A 166 4.00 -0.69 2.36
C VAL A 166 2.56 -0.74 1.82
N PHE A 167 2.36 -0.69 0.51
CA PHE A 167 1.02 -0.59 -0.11
C PHE A 167 0.85 -1.60 -1.24
N GLU A 168 -0.39 -1.76 -1.70
CA GLU A 168 -0.69 -2.66 -2.81
C GLU A 168 0.06 -2.28 -4.10
N GLU A 169 0.68 -3.27 -4.72
CA GLU A 169 1.32 -3.16 -6.04
C GLU A 169 0.34 -3.52 -7.15
N THR A 170 -0.94 -3.15 -7.01
CA THR A 170 -1.99 -3.33 -8.02
C THR A 170 -2.49 -1.97 -8.51
N ALA A 171 -3.21 -1.97 -9.63
CA ALA A 171 -4.01 -0.82 -10.04
C ALA A 171 -4.98 -0.39 -8.92
N PHE A 172 -5.19 0.92 -8.76
CA PHE A 172 -5.96 1.51 -7.67
C PHE A 172 -6.70 2.77 -8.14
N GLY A 173 -7.65 3.27 -7.34
CA GLY A 173 -8.43 4.48 -7.63
C GLY A 173 -9.81 4.22 -8.24
N SER A 174 -10.58 5.29 -8.48
CA SER A 174 -11.93 5.21 -9.09
C SER A 174 -11.89 4.85 -10.57
N LYS A 175 -10.80 5.20 -11.27
CA LYS A 175 -10.44 4.71 -12.61
C LYS A 175 -9.07 4.03 -12.57
N PRO A 176 -9.01 2.74 -12.20
CA PRO A 176 -7.74 2.04 -12.05
C PRO A 176 -7.03 1.87 -13.39
N GLN A 177 -5.75 2.21 -13.42
CA GLN A 177 -4.90 1.95 -14.58
C GLN A 177 -4.46 0.49 -14.57
N TRP A 178 -5.20 -0.38 -15.26
CA TRP A 178 -4.90 -1.81 -15.29
C TRP A 178 -3.64 -2.15 -16.08
N CYS A 179 -3.20 -1.27 -16.98
CA CYS A 179 -1.94 -1.41 -17.69
C CYS A 179 -1.24 -0.06 -17.91
N PHE A 180 0.04 -0.13 -18.24
CA PHE A 180 0.90 1.00 -18.55
C PHE A 180 1.84 0.66 -19.70
N TYR A 181 2.33 1.68 -20.40
CA TYR A 181 3.36 1.53 -21.42
C TYR A 181 4.73 1.69 -20.78
N ASP A 182 5.63 0.70 -20.95
CA ASP A 182 6.96 0.71 -20.34
C ASP A 182 8.05 1.35 -21.23
N GLY A 183 7.67 1.92 -22.38
CA GLY A 183 8.58 2.44 -23.40
C GLY A 183 8.79 1.49 -24.59
N SER A 184 8.40 0.23 -24.46
CA SER A 184 8.45 -0.77 -25.53
C SER A 184 7.11 -1.46 -25.75
N PHE A 185 6.49 -1.96 -24.68
CA PHE A 185 5.25 -2.72 -24.71
C PHE A 185 4.26 -2.22 -23.66
N TRP A 186 2.97 -2.45 -23.92
CA TRP A 186 1.95 -2.33 -22.90
C TRP A 186 2.07 -3.51 -21.92
N ARG A 187 1.98 -3.22 -20.63
CA ARG A 187 2.16 -4.19 -19.54
C ARG A 187 1.06 -4.08 -18.51
N PRO A 188 0.58 -5.20 -17.94
CA PRO A 188 -0.18 -5.20 -16.70
C PRO A 188 0.41 -4.30 -15.61
N THR A 189 -0.42 -3.52 -14.94
CA THR A 189 -0.02 -2.79 -13.73
C THR A 189 0.13 -3.77 -12.58
N GLY A 190 1.36 -4.02 -12.17
CA GLY A 190 1.71 -5.00 -11.14
C GLY A 190 3.18 -4.95 -10.78
N CYS A 191 3.61 -5.81 -9.85
CA CYS A 191 5.01 -6.15 -9.68
C CYS A 191 5.28 -7.64 -9.93
N TYR A 192 6.05 -7.90 -10.99
CA TYR A 192 6.33 -9.23 -11.51
C TYR A 192 7.52 -9.18 -12.46
N THR A 193 8.20 -10.31 -12.66
CA THR A 193 9.33 -10.40 -13.60
C THR A 193 9.03 -11.23 -14.85
N THR A 194 7.89 -11.93 -14.90
CA THR A 194 7.42 -12.61 -16.11
C THR A 194 7.20 -11.59 -17.24
N ASN A 195 7.72 -11.87 -18.43
CA ASN A 195 7.50 -11.00 -19.58
C ASN A 195 6.07 -11.12 -20.11
N VAL A 196 5.15 -10.31 -19.56
CA VAL A 196 3.75 -10.26 -19.98
C VAL A 196 3.43 -8.93 -20.61
N THR A 197 2.76 -9.00 -21.76
CA THR A 197 2.24 -7.85 -22.49
C THR A 197 0.72 -7.75 -22.34
N ALA A 198 0.21 -6.54 -22.14
CA ALA A 198 -1.22 -6.24 -22.20
C ALA A 198 -1.60 -5.77 -23.61
N ARG A 199 -2.89 -5.96 -23.95
CA ARG A 199 -3.47 -5.44 -25.20
C ARG A 199 -4.47 -4.35 -24.82
N PRO A 200 -4.08 -3.07 -24.84
CA PRO A 200 -5.02 -2.03 -24.51
C PRO A 200 -6.00 -1.80 -25.66
N GLN A 201 -7.15 -1.25 -25.33
CA GLN A 201 -8.15 -0.80 -26.28
C GLN A 201 -8.31 0.71 -26.17
N ARG A 202 -8.67 1.35 -27.28
CA ARG A 202 -8.97 2.77 -27.29
C ARG A 202 -10.38 2.96 -26.73
N SER A 203 -10.49 3.66 -25.61
CA SER A 203 -11.77 4.00 -24.99
C SER A 203 -12.47 5.12 -25.76
N THR A 204 -13.75 5.32 -25.47
CA THR A 204 -14.60 6.35 -26.10
C THR A 204 -14.16 7.77 -25.76
N ASP A 205 -13.47 7.98 -24.64
CA ASP A 205 -12.81 9.24 -24.26
C ASP A 205 -11.39 9.38 -24.86
N GLY A 206 -10.99 8.47 -25.75
CA GLY A 206 -9.77 8.55 -26.54
C GLY A 206 -8.50 8.06 -25.84
N PHE A 207 -8.62 7.60 -24.59
CA PHE A 207 -7.53 7.01 -23.81
C PHE A 207 -7.22 5.59 -24.26
N THR A 208 -5.99 5.17 -24.03
CA THR A 208 -5.60 3.78 -24.25
C THR A 208 -5.69 3.06 -22.92
N GLU A 209 -6.74 2.26 -22.76
CA GLU A 209 -7.08 1.61 -21.49
C GLU A 209 -7.04 0.09 -21.61
N CYS A 210 -6.65 -0.59 -20.53
CA CYS A 210 -6.91 -2.01 -20.38
C CYS A 210 -8.05 -2.18 -19.41
N SER A 211 -8.92 -3.15 -19.68
CA SER A 211 -9.87 -3.63 -18.69
C SER A 211 -9.16 -4.56 -17.71
N LYS A 212 -9.79 -4.77 -16.55
CA LYS A 212 -9.36 -5.79 -15.58
C LYS A 212 -9.29 -7.21 -16.20
N LYS A 213 -10.06 -7.49 -17.25
CA LYS A 213 -10.08 -8.79 -17.93
C LYS A 213 -8.86 -9.00 -18.82
N ASP A 214 -8.32 -7.91 -19.39
CA ASP A 214 -7.13 -7.95 -20.25
C ASP A 214 -5.83 -8.23 -19.47
N VAL A 215 -5.94 -8.16 -18.14
CA VAL A 215 -4.83 -8.33 -17.20
C VAL A 215 -5.13 -9.55 -16.34
N SER A 216 -5.09 -10.73 -16.95
CA SER A 216 -5.39 -11.94 -16.19
C SER A 216 -4.17 -12.32 -15.34
N VAL A 217 -4.28 -12.10 -14.02
CA VAL A 217 -3.29 -12.54 -13.02
C VAL A 217 -3.02 -14.06 -13.16
N LYS A 218 -4.04 -14.79 -13.62
CA LYS A 218 -3.96 -16.21 -13.98
C LYS A 218 -2.96 -16.48 -15.12
N GLN A 219 -3.02 -15.75 -16.23
CA GLN A 219 -2.03 -15.87 -17.32
C GLN A 219 -0.62 -15.47 -16.88
N ILE A 220 -0.49 -14.53 -15.94
CA ILE A 220 0.84 -14.07 -15.49
C ILE A 220 1.57 -15.17 -14.68
N PHE A 221 0.85 -16.06 -13.95
CA PHE A 221 1.50 -16.92 -12.94
C PHE A 221 1.00 -18.37 -12.83
N GLN A 222 0.00 -18.83 -13.58
CA GLN A 222 -0.54 -20.19 -13.39
C GLN A 222 0.41 -21.31 -13.82
N SER A 223 1.32 -21.05 -14.78
CA SER A 223 2.25 -22.06 -15.32
C SER A 223 3.65 -22.00 -14.71
N ALA A 224 3.95 -21.02 -13.86
CA ALA A 224 5.29 -20.87 -13.29
C ALA A 224 5.53 -21.87 -12.13
N SER A 225 6.69 -22.52 -12.15
CA SER A 225 7.22 -23.29 -11.02
C SER A 225 7.51 -22.36 -9.83
N GLU A 226 8.11 -21.21 -10.12
CA GLU A 226 8.37 -20.12 -9.17
C GLU A 226 7.79 -18.82 -9.75
N PRO A 227 6.58 -18.40 -9.33
CA PRO A 227 6.02 -17.15 -9.82
C PRO A 227 6.82 -15.99 -9.24
N ALA A 228 7.62 -15.36 -10.09
CA ALA A 228 8.41 -14.22 -9.72
C ALA A 228 7.53 -12.95 -9.68
N SER A 229 6.73 -12.87 -8.62
CA SER A 229 5.83 -11.78 -8.29
C SER A 229 5.96 -11.40 -6.83
N SER A 230 5.48 -10.20 -6.50
CA SER A 230 5.35 -9.76 -5.14
C SER A 230 4.03 -10.21 -4.50
N LEU A 231 4.10 -10.57 -3.22
CA LEU A 231 2.95 -10.72 -2.33
C LEU A 231 2.08 -9.45 -2.26
N MET A 232 2.66 -8.27 -2.54
CA MET A 232 1.93 -7.00 -2.64
C MET A 232 1.22 -6.81 -3.99
N PHE A 233 1.51 -7.62 -5.00
CA PHE A 233 0.69 -7.71 -6.22
C PHE A 233 -0.46 -8.70 -6.04
N THR A 234 -0.18 -9.94 -5.65
CA THR A 234 -1.20 -10.99 -5.51
C THR A 234 -0.95 -11.90 -4.31
N SER A 235 -1.88 -11.88 -3.34
CA SER A 235 -1.89 -12.81 -2.20
C SER A 235 -2.76 -14.05 -2.43
N SER A 236 -3.52 -14.09 -3.54
CA SER A 236 -4.44 -15.19 -3.86
C SER A 236 -3.79 -16.35 -4.62
N ILE A 237 -2.47 -16.28 -4.87
CA ILE A 237 -1.72 -17.36 -5.49
C ILE A 237 -0.73 -17.89 -4.45
N PRO A 238 -0.97 -19.08 -3.87
CA PRO A 238 -0.14 -19.66 -2.81
C PRO A 238 1.36 -19.74 -3.12
N LYS A 239 1.71 -19.92 -4.40
CA LYS A 239 3.08 -20.00 -4.89
C LYS A 239 3.84 -18.67 -4.85
N VAL A 240 3.15 -17.52 -4.78
CA VAL A 240 3.80 -16.21 -4.64
C VAL A 240 4.23 -16.07 -3.18
N GLN A 241 5.54 -16.06 -2.94
CA GLN A 241 6.10 -16.16 -1.59
C GLN A 241 6.97 -14.98 -1.18
N LYS A 242 7.39 -14.11 -2.10
CA LYS A 242 8.36 -13.04 -1.83
C LYS A 242 7.77 -11.64 -2.05
N PHE A 243 8.47 -10.63 -1.54
CA PHE A 243 8.26 -9.24 -1.93
C PHE A 243 9.15 -8.86 -3.12
N CYS A 244 8.70 -7.89 -3.93
CA CYS A 244 9.56 -7.34 -4.97
C CYS A 244 10.75 -6.57 -4.35
N ASP A 245 11.92 -6.74 -4.95
CA ASP A 245 13.16 -6.06 -4.57
C ASP A 245 13.72 -5.25 -5.76
N ALA A 246 14.55 -4.25 -5.48
CA ALA A 246 15.26 -3.46 -6.48
C ALA A 246 16.31 -4.25 -7.26
N ARG A 247 16.74 -5.42 -6.77
CA ARG A 247 17.78 -6.27 -7.40
C ARG A 247 17.36 -7.75 -7.33
N GLY A 248 17.93 -8.56 -8.21
CA GLY A 248 17.75 -10.01 -8.23
C GLY A 248 16.52 -10.50 -9.03
N ASN A 249 16.11 -11.74 -8.78
CA ASN A 249 15.09 -12.46 -9.56
C ASN A 249 13.64 -11.96 -9.34
N HIS A 250 13.43 -11.01 -8.41
CA HIS A 250 12.15 -10.36 -8.13
C HIS A 250 12.23 -8.84 -8.37
N SER A 251 12.85 -8.44 -9.48
CA SER A 251 13.07 -7.05 -9.85
C SER A 251 11.77 -6.23 -9.86
N HIS A 252 11.81 -5.11 -9.14
CA HIS A 252 10.71 -4.19 -8.98
C HIS A 252 10.41 -3.38 -10.25
N LEU A 253 9.13 -3.31 -10.63
CA LEU A 253 8.67 -2.48 -11.75
C LEU A 253 8.37 -1.05 -11.26
N ARG A 254 9.43 -0.23 -11.16
CA ARG A 254 9.37 1.14 -10.62
C ARG A 254 8.35 2.06 -11.32
N TRP A 255 8.09 1.81 -12.61
CA TRP A 255 7.21 2.65 -13.44
C TRP A 255 5.75 2.21 -13.45
N ALA A 256 5.42 1.06 -12.85
CA ALA A 256 4.04 0.60 -12.80
C ALA A 256 3.18 1.57 -11.97
N PRO A 257 1.99 2.00 -12.44
CA PRO A 257 1.14 2.97 -11.75
C PRO A 257 0.37 2.31 -10.59
N THR A 258 1.11 1.83 -9.59
CA THR A 258 0.59 1.17 -8.39
C THR A 258 0.50 2.14 -7.22
N LYS A 259 -0.32 1.80 -6.22
CA LYS A 259 -0.45 2.61 -5.00
C LYS A 259 0.90 2.69 -4.26
N HIS A 260 1.63 1.57 -4.22
CA HIS A 260 2.97 1.52 -3.65
C HIS A 260 3.94 2.47 -4.35
N ASN A 261 4.08 2.40 -5.67
CA ASN A 261 5.01 3.28 -6.39
C ASN A 261 4.66 4.75 -6.21
N THR A 262 3.37 5.07 -6.18
CA THR A 262 2.87 6.43 -5.98
C THR A 262 3.25 6.98 -4.59
N LEU A 263 3.04 6.20 -3.54
CA LEU A 263 3.24 6.66 -2.16
C LEU A 263 4.68 6.47 -1.64
N CYS A 264 5.41 5.51 -2.20
CA CYS A 264 6.75 5.13 -1.78
C CYS A 264 7.84 5.62 -2.74
N LYS A 265 7.56 6.63 -3.57
CA LYS A 265 8.55 7.24 -4.50
C LYS A 265 9.21 6.18 -5.40
N ALA A 266 8.42 5.26 -5.94
CA ALA A 266 8.85 4.15 -6.79
C ALA A 266 9.92 3.22 -6.19
N ARG A 267 10.08 3.23 -4.86
CA ARG A 267 10.87 2.23 -4.13
C ARG A 267 10.17 0.88 -4.18
N SER A 268 10.94 -0.20 -4.11
CA SER A 268 10.39 -1.54 -3.95
C SER A 268 9.87 -1.77 -2.54
N VAL A 269 8.96 -2.73 -2.40
CA VAL A 269 8.46 -3.16 -1.08
C VAL A 269 9.63 -3.58 -0.19
N TRP A 270 10.60 -4.32 -0.73
CA TRP A 270 11.77 -4.73 0.05
C TRP A 270 12.71 -3.58 0.40
N GLU A 271 12.89 -2.57 -0.46
CA GLU A 271 13.63 -1.35 -0.11
C GLU A 271 12.99 -0.67 1.11
N VAL A 272 11.67 -0.54 1.15
CA VAL A 272 10.98 0.08 2.31
C VAL A 272 11.13 -0.77 3.57
N ILE A 273 11.02 -2.10 3.44
CA ILE A 273 11.22 -3.03 4.55
C ILE A 273 12.64 -2.96 5.12
N ARG A 274 13.67 -2.86 4.25
CA ARG A 274 15.08 -2.75 4.68
C ARG A 274 15.40 -1.46 5.43
N ASP A 275 14.69 -0.38 5.15
CA ASP A 275 14.83 0.87 5.90
C ASP A 275 14.03 0.89 7.20
N SER A 276 13.19 -0.13 7.44
CA SER A 276 12.41 -0.19 8.66
C SER A 276 13.31 -0.44 9.87
N PRO A 277 12.91 0.00 11.08
CA PRO A 277 13.65 -0.27 12.31
C PRO A 277 13.91 -1.76 12.58
N ASP A 278 13.12 -2.64 11.95
CA ASP A 278 13.17 -4.09 12.13
C ASP A 278 14.35 -4.75 11.39
N TYR A 279 14.95 -4.10 10.39
CA TYR A 279 16.01 -4.67 9.55
C TYR A 279 17.44 -4.32 10.00
N SER A 280 17.60 -3.37 10.94
CA SER A 280 18.94 -2.93 11.35
C SER A 280 19.76 -4.10 11.90
N PRO A 281 20.99 -4.34 11.39
CA PRO A 281 21.91 -5.28 12.02
C PRO A 281 22.19 -4.75 13.42
N ARG A 282 21.80 -5.52 14.43
CA ARG A 282 21.94 -5.17 15.85
C ARG A 282 23.39 -4.76 16.12
N GLU A 283 23.64 -3.48 16.38
CA GLU A 283 24.64 -3.15 17.39
C GLU A 283 24.05 -3.57 18.73
N ALA A 284 24.63 -4.59 19.32
CA ALA A 284 24.67 -4.70 20.76
C ALA A 284 25.35 -3.42 21.27
N ASN A 285 24.59 -2.57 21.97
CA ASN A 285 25.00 -1.66 23.06
C ASN A 285 23.85 -0.66 23.28
N LEU A 286 23.45 -0.19 24.45
CA LEU A 286 23.73 -0.44 25.86
C LEU A 286 22.56 0.28 26.56
N PHE A 287 22.16 -0.19 27.73
CA PHE A 287 21.41 0.62 28.67
C PHE A 287 22.09 1.99 28.83
N HIS A 288 21.38 3.09 28.56
CA HIS A 288 21.50 4.31 29.35
C HIS A 288 20.22 5.14 29.24
N LEU A 289 19.38 4.96 30.25
CA LEU A 289 18.49 6.02 30.72
C LEU A 289 19.33 7.26 31.06
N PRO A 290 18.78 8.46 30.84
CA PRO A 290 18.74 9.44 31.91
C PRO A 290 17.30 9.52 32.42
N VAL A 291 17.12 9.08 33.67
CA VAL A 291 15.93 9.39 34.46
C VAL A 291 16.01 10.87 34.80
N ASN A 292 15.26 11.71 34.10
CA ASN A 292 14.83 12.99 34.65
C ASN A 292 13.45 12.78 35.30
N PRO A 293 13.24 13.19 36.57
CA PRO A 293 11.93 13.09 37.19
C PRO A 293 10.93 14.00 36.45
N PRO A 294 9.70 13.52 36.16
CA PRO A 294 8.67 14.36 35.55
C PRO A 294 8.20 15.45 36.54
N PRO A 295 7.88 16.67 36.05
CA PRO A 295 7.29 17.72 36.88
C PRO A 295 5.88 17.32 37.38
N PRO A 296 5.41 17.87 38.50
CA PRO A 296 4.08 17.57 39.04
C PRO A 296 2.96 17.95 38.07
N PHE A 297 1.97 17.05 37.96
CA PHE A 297 0.84 17.10 37.04
C PHE A 297 -0.09 18.30 37.31
N SER A 298 -0.35 19.09 36.27
CA SER A 298 -1.52 19.99 36.20
C SER A 298 -2.79 19.17 35.89
N PRO A 299 -3.97 19.54 36.45
CA PRO A 299 -5.21 18.81 36.19
C PRO A 299 -5.68 18.92 34.73
N PRO A 300 -6.35 17.88 34.19
CA PRO A 300 -6.82 17.86 32.81
C PRO A 300 -8.04 18.80 32.59
N PRO A 301 -8.18 19.39 31.40
CA PRO A 301 -9.39 20.14 31.04
C PRO A 301 -10.60 19.20 30.86
N PRO A 302 -11.84 19.72 30.98
CA PRO A 302 -13.06 18.91 30.90
C PRO A 302 -13.28 18.31 29.49
N PRO A 303 -14.02 17.19 29.39
CA PRO A 303 -14.18 16.45 28.15
C PRO A 303 -15.02 17.22 27.14
N ILE A 304 -14.43 17.51 25.98
CA ILE A 304 -15.17 17.97 24.80
C ILE A 304 -15.86 16.75 24.19
N SER A 305 -17.19 16.84 24.04
CA SER A 305 -18.05 15.86 23.40
C SER A 305 -17.56 15.51 21.99
N ALA A 306 -17.29 14.23 21.76
CA ALA A 306 -16.88 13.71 20.45
C ALA A 306 -18.02 13.84 19.42
N PRO A 307 -17.79 14.45 18.24
CA PRO A 307 -18.79 14.45 17.18
C PRO A 307 -18.90 13.05 16.55
N ARG A 308 -20.13 12.67 16.17
CA ARG A 308 -20.41 11.46 15.39
C ARG A 308 -19.63 11.53 14.07
N LEU A 309 -18.65 10.65 13.92
CA LEU A 309 -17.96 10.44 12.65
C LEU A 309 -18.89 9.70 11.69
N SER A 310 -19.38 10.41 10.68
CA SER A 310 -19.97 9.80 9.50
C SER A 310 -18.86 9.08 8.72
N PHE A 311 -18.97 7.76 8.63
CA PHE A 311 -18.02 6.94 7.89
C PHE A 311 -18.28 7.09 6.37
N GLN A 312 -17.53 7.99 5.73
CA GLN A 312 -17.19 7.84 4.32
C GLN A 312 -15.71 7.41 4.22
N PRO A 313 -15.37 6.38 3.43
CA PRO A 313 -13.98 6.00 3.23
C PRO A 313 -13.24 7.13 2.53
N ALA A 314 -12.15 7.57 3.15
CA ALA A 314 -11.27 8.59 2.62
C ALA A 314 -10.82 8.27 1.19
N THR A 315 -10.96 9.22 0.28
CA THR A 315 -10.47 9.13 -1.09
C THR A 315 -8.97 9.40 -1.13
N LEU A 316 -8.35 9.10 -2.28
CA LEU A 316 -6.91 9.15 -2.56
C LEU A 316 -6.20 10.49 -2.21
N PHE A 317 -6.93 11.54 -1.85
CA PHE A 317 -6.35 12.86 -1.57
C PHE A 317 -6.60 13.35 -0.14
N ASP A 318 -7.32 12.62 0.70
CA ASP A 318 -7.67 13.14 2.04
C ASP A 318 -6.49 13.16 3.03
N TYR A 319 -5.41 12.43 2.74
CA TYR A 319 -4.15 12.49 3.51
C TYR A 319 -3.22 13.64 3.06
N VAL A 320 -3.54 14.33 1.97
CA VAL A 320 -2.91 15.59 1.58
C VAL A 320 -3.94 16.67 1.80
N LYS A 321 -3.86 17.43 2.90
CA LYS A 321 -4.70 18.64 3.03
C LYS A 321 -4.47 19.49 1.79
N PRO A 322 -5.47 19.70 0.91
CA PRO A 322 -5.27 20.48 -0.29
C PRO A 322 -5.07 21.92 0.16
N ARG A 323 -3.82 22.39 0.18
CA ARG A 323 -3.61 23.79 -0.13
C ARG A 323 -4.01 23.95 -1.59
N THR A 324 -4.49 25.11 -2.00
CA THR A 324 -4.67 25.41 -3.43
C THR A 324 -3.31 25.22 -4.12
N HIS A 325 -3.11 24.07 -4.77
CA HIS A 325 -1.87 23.76 -5.45
C HIS A 325 -1.99 24.28 -6.88
N ARG A 326 -1.02 25.10 -7.29
CA ARG A 326 -0.80 25.45 -8.68
C ARG A 326 0.30 24.53 -9.21
N TYR A 327 0.01 23.83 -10.28
CA TYR A 327 0.93 22.89 -10.89
C TYR A 327 1.35 23.39 -12.26
N PHE A 328 2.65 23.27 -12.54
CA PHE A 328 3.21 23.55 -13.85
C PHE A 328 3.66 22.23 -14.45
N TYR A 329 3.09 21.86 -15.58
CA TYR A 329 3.57 20.73 -16.35
C TYR A 329 4.44 21.26 -17.47
N VAL A 330 5.72 20.95 -17.42
CA VAL A 330 6.70 21.43 -18.40
C VAL A 330 7.02 20.29 -19.35
N VAL A 331 6.76 20.51 -20.64
CA VAL A 331 6.97 19.51 -21.68
C VAL A 331 7.95 20.05 -22.71
N GLN A 332 8.97 19.26 -22.99
CA GLN A 332 9.88 19.53 -24.08
C GLN A 332 9.22 19.17 -25.42
N ALA A 333 8.93 20.18 -26.24
CA ALA A 333 8.17 20.05 -27.50
C ALA A 333 9.02 19.57 -28.68
N CYS A 334 10.34 19.48 -28.52
CA CYS A 334 11.30 18.95 -29.49
C CYS A 334 12.54 18.34 -28.83
N ALA A 335 13.26 17.42 -29.49
CA ALA A 335 14.55 16.93 -28.97
C ALA A 335 15.59 16.73 -30.09
N PRO A 336 16.65 17.56 -30.15
CA PRO A 336 17.57 17.57 -31.29
C PRO A 336 18.45 16.32 -31.37
N ASP A 337 18.72 15.66 -30.23
CA ASP A 337 19.66 14.54 -30.13
C ASP A 337 18.98 13.15 -30.01
N LEU A 338 17.66 13.08 -30.13
CA LEU A 338 16.93 11.82 -30.10
C LEU A 338 16.53 11.41 -31.51
N THR A 339 16.40 10.11 -31.80
CA THR A 339 15.83 9.62 -33.07
C THR A 339 14.31 9.79 -33.10
N THR A 340 13.71 9.94 -34.29
CA THR A 340 12.27 10.27 -34.42
C THR A 340 11.39 9.25 -33.71
N GLN A 341 11.77 7.98 -33.79
CA GLN A 341 11.07 6.88 -33.13
C GLN A 341 11.20 6.94 -31.60
N THR A 342 12.39 7.24 -31.07
CA THR A 342 12.64 7.36 -29.62
C THR A 342 11.91 8.56 -29.03
N TYR A 343 12.00 9.71 -29.71
CA TYR A 343 11.31 10.93 -29.30
C TYR A 343 9.80 10.76 -29.30
N THR A 344 9.22 10.18 -30.37
CA THR A 344 7.78 9.90 -30.45
C THR A 344 7.31 8.99 -29.31
N LYS A 345 8.09 7.98 -28.91
CA LYS A 345 7.76 7.10 -27.77
C LYS A 345 7.77 7.84 -26.44
N ILE A 346 8.78 8.67 -26.19
CA ILE A 346 8.89 9.48 -24.97
C ILE A 346 7.72 10.44 -24.87
N MET A 347 7.39 11.11 -25.96
CA MET A 347 6.29 12.07 -26.02
C MET A 347 4.92 11.41 -25.88
N ALA A 348 4.70 10.27 -26.53
CA ALA A 348 3.47 9.49 -26.33
C ALA A 348 3.30 9.07 -24.86
N SER A 349 4.38 8.63 -24.20
CA SER A 349 4.37 8.28 -22.77
C SER A 349 4.13 9.49 -21.87
N THR A 350 4.77 10.62 -22.18
CA THR A 350 4.64 11.89 -21.44
C THR A 350 3.21 12.43 -21.56
N ASN A 351 2.63 12.43 -22.75
CA ASN A 351 1.27 12.88 -22.99
C ASN A 351 0.25 11.97 -22.33
N GLU A 352 0.44 10.65 -22.39
CA GLU A 352 -0.43 9.71 -21.66
C GLU A 352 -0.32 9.93 -20.13
N GLY A 353 0.89 10.19 -19.62
CA GLY A 353 1.11 10.56 -18.23
C GLY A 353 0.41 11.86 -17.83
N LEU A 354 0.54 12.92 -18.62
CA LEU A 354 -0.13 14.20 -18.44
C LEU A 354 -1.66 14.05 -18.47
N ARG A 355 -2.19 13.32 -19.45
CA ARG A 355 -3.62 13.06 -19.60
C ARG A 355 -4.19 12.37 -18.36
N ARG A 356 -3.49 11.34 -17.87
CA ARG A 356 -3.87 10.60 -16.66
C ARG A 356 -3.75 11.44 -15.39
N PHE A 357 -2.76 12.33 -15.34
CA PHE A 357 -2.58 13.27 -14.25
C PHE A 357 -3.70 14.30 -14.19
N LEU A 358 -4.03 14.95 -15.31
CA LEU A 358 -5.17 15.86 -15.42
C LEU A 358 -6.50 15.19 -15.08
N TYR A 359 -6.61 13.88 -15.37
CA TYR A 359 -7.77 13.09 -14.97
C TYR A 359 -7.85 12.87 -13.45
N SER A 360 -6.71 12.76 -12.78
CA SER A 360 -6.61 12.40 -11.35
C SER A 360 -6.44 13.62 -10.43
N ALA A 361 -6.17 14.78 -11.02
CA ALA A 361 -6.06 16.08 -10.39
C ALA A 361 -7.22 16.39 -9.42
N PRO A 362 -6.94 16.91 -8.19
CA PRO A 362 -7.99 17.40 -7.31
C PRO A 362 -8.81 18.52 -7.95
N ARG A 363 -10.12 18.57 -7.65
CA ARG A 363 -11.08 19.50 -8.29
C ARG A 363 -10.78 21.00 -8.09
N ALA A 364 -10.02 21.36 -7.05
CA ALA A 364 -9.69 22.76 -6.70
C ALA A 364 -8.26 23.18 -7.12
N SER A 365 -7.59 22.37 -7.94
CA SER A 365 -6.22 22.64 -8.35
C SER A 365 -6.17 23.48 -9.63
N ARG A 366 -5.21 24.41 -9.71
CA ARG A 366 -4.93 25.20 -10.92
C ARG A 366 -3.73 24.61 -11.65
N TRP A 367 -3.76 24.62 -12.98
CA TRP A 367 -2.75 23.95 -13.80
C TRP A 367 -2.32 24.84 -14.94
N ASN A 368 -1.02 24.85 -15.23
CA ASN A 368 -0.42 25.52 -16.37
C ASN A 368 0.43 24.50 -17.15
N LEU A 369 0.25 24.46 -18.47
CA LEU A 369 1.10 23.68 -19.37
C LEU A 369 2.12 24.62 -20.01
N VAL A 370 3.39 24.28 -19.90
CA VAL A 370 4.49 25.07 -20.48
C VAL A 370 5.20 24.19 -21.50
N LEU A 371 5.20 24.62 -22.76
CA LEU A 371 5.91 23.95 -23.84
C LEU A 371 7.22 24.67 -24.13
N LEU A 372 8.30 23.89 -24.24
CA LEU A 372 9.63 24.39 -24.58
C LEU A 372 10.02 23.89 -25.98
N ASP A 373 10.15 24.82 -26.93
CA ASP A 373 10.65 24.59 -28.29
C ASP A 373 11.93 25.43 -28.49
N GLY A 374 13.08 24.87 -28.11
CA GLY A 374 14.35 25.61 -28.12
C GLY A 374 14.35 26.80 -27.17
N SER A 375 14.44 28.03 -27.70
CA SER A 375 14.33 29.29 -26.95
C SER A 375 12.90 29.80 -26.79
N ASN A 376 11.93 29.22 -27.50
CA ASN A 376 10.55 29.67 -27.49
C ASN A 376 9.76 28.92 -26.41
N VAL A 377 9.13 29.71 -25.54
CA VAL A 377 8.19 29.21 -24.54
C VAL A 377 6.80 29.52 -25.03
N THR A 378 6.02 28.48 -25.30
CA THR A 378 4.57 28.64 -25.46
C THR A 378 3.92 28.17 -24.17
N ALA A 379 3.38 29.12 -23.43
CA ALA A 379 2.34 28.87 -22.44
C ALA A 379 1.02 29.14 -23.17
N PRO A 380 0.30 28.11 -23.64
CA PRO A 380 -1.07 28.32 -24.12
C PRO A 380 -1.85 29.03 -22.99
N ALA A 381 -2.78 29.91 -23.35
CA ALA A 381 -3.63 30.60 -22.37
C ALA A 381 -4.14 29.61 -21.32
N GLU A 382 -4.07 29.97 -20.02
CA GLU A 382 -4.49 29.12 -18.91
C GLU A 382 -5.79 28.41 -19.31
N PRO A 383 -5.76 27.09 -19.58
CA PRO A 383 -7.00 26.43 -19.90
C PRO A 383 -7.80 26.44 -18.59
N ASP A 384 -8.86 27.24 -18.57
CA ASP A 384 -9.75 27.35 -17.42
C ASP A 384 -10.55 26.07 -17.31
N PHE A 385 -9.92 25.04 -16.74
CA PHE A 385 -10.54 23.78 -16.43
C PHE A 385 -11.35 23.89 -15.14
N ASP A 386 -12.15 24.95 -14.97
CA ASP A 386 -13.11 25.00 -13.88
C ASP A 386 -14.02 23.78 -13.99
N SER A 387 -14.04 23.01 -12.91
CA SER A 387 -14.63 21.68 -12.83
C SER A 387 -16.15 21.65 -13.06
N ASN A 388 -16.78 22.83 -13.11
CA ASN A 388 -18.22 22.98 -13.30
C ASN A 388 -18.65 23.26 -14.75
N ASN A 389 -17.77 23.70 -15.66
CA ASN A 389 -18.22 24.18 -16.97
C ASN A 389 -17.34 23.80 -18.19
N THR A 390 -16.18 23.16 -18.00
CA THR A 390 -15.41 22.63 -19.13
C THR A 390 -15.90 21.24 -19.54
N THR A 391 -16.49 21.13 -20.73
CA THR A 391 -16.85 19.83 -21.31
C THR A 391 -15.59 19.00 -21.57
N TRP A 392 -15.69 17.69 -21.42
CA TRP A 392 -14.59 16.75 -21.70
C TRP A 392 -14.01 16.91 -23.11
N GLN A 393 -14.84 17.37 -24.07
CA GLN A 393 -14.44 17.69 -25.44
C GLN A 393 -13.39 18.81 -25.50
N ALA A 394 -13.55 19.89 -24.74
CA ALA A 394 -12.60 21.00 -24.73
C ALA A 394 -11.23 20.57 -24.16
N ARG A 395 -11.22 19.72 -23.13
CA ARG A 395 -9.98 19.13 -22.58
C ARG A 395 -9.28 18.26 -23.61
N TRP A 396 -10.05 17.52 -24.38
CA TRP A 396 -9.55 16.59 -25.39
C TRP A 396 -9.02 17.29 -26.65
N GLU A 397 -9.71 18.30 -27.15
CA GLU A 397 -9.24 19.11 -28.30
C GLU A 397 -7.91 19.78 -27.98
N TYR A 398 -7.78 20.35 -26.78
CA TYR A 398 -6.54 20.95 -26.30
C TYR A 398 -5.37 19.95 -26.24
N LEU A 399 -5.60 18.75 -25.69
CA LEU A 399 -4.60 17.68 -25.63
C LEU A 399 -4.24 17.09 -27.00
N ARG A 400 -5.15 17.19 -27.98
CA ARG A 400 -4.93 16.77 -29.36
C ARG A 400 -4.11 17.81 -30.12
N GLU A 401 -4.35 19.09 -29.86
CA GLU A 401 -3.56 20.19 -30.40
C GLU A 401 -2.12 20.15 -29.88
N LEU A 402 -1.94 19.80 -28.60
CA LEU A 402 -0.63 19.47 -28.04
C LEU A 402 0.11 18.38 -28.83
N ASP A 403 -0.53 17.24 -29.08
CA ASP A 403 0.05 16.13 -29.85
C ASP A 403 0.48 16.57 -31.26
N ARG A 404 -0.28 17.47 -31.90
CA ARG A 404 0.03 17.99 -33.24
C ARG A 404 1.23 18.92 -33.28
N ASN A 405 1.52 19.60 -32.16
CA ASN A 405 2.58 20.61 -32.08
C ASN A 405 3.95 20.03 -31.69
N ILE A 406 4.05 18.71 -31.49
CA ILE A 406 5.29 18.01 -31.14
C ILE A 406 6.17 17.85 -32.38
N LYS A 407 7.42 18.33 -32.30
CA LYS A 407 8.36 18.36 -33.43
C LYS A 407 9.60 17.52 -33.15
N TYR A 408 10.27 17.06 -34.19
CA TYR A 408 11.49 16.27 -34.05
C TYR A 408 12.73 17.13 -33.73
N THR A 409 12.91 18.23 -34.45
CA THR A 409 14.06 19.14 -34.33
C THR A 409 13.70 20.38 -33.55
N CYS A 410 14.58 20.81 -32.65
CA CYS A 410 14.48 22.13 -32.01
C CYS A 410 15.10 23.22 -32.88
N VAL A 411 14.72 24.46 -32.61
CA VAL A 411 15.49 25.63 -33.03
C VAL A 411 16.70 25.77 -32.08
N GLU A 412 17.94 25.71 -32.59
CA GLU A 412 19.19 25.85 -31.80
C GLU A 412 19.40 27.30 -31.27
N PRO A 413 20.22 27.54 -30.20
CA PRO A 413 20.15 27.01 -28.85
C PRO A 413 20.08 28.11 -27.76
N GLY A 414 19.50 27.74 -26.62
CA GLY A 414 19.49 28.53 -25.37
C GLY A 414 18.64 27.87 -24.26
N VAL A 415 18.49 26.54 -24.31
CA VAL A 415 17.41 25.83 -23.58
C VAL A 415 17.62 25.89 -22.08
N GLU A 416 18.85 25.73 -21.59
CA GLU A 416 19.11 25.63 -20.15
C GLU A 416 19.03 26.99 -19.41
N SER A 417 19.53 28.07 -20.01
CA SER A 417 19.42 29.42 -19.44
C SER A 417 17.97 29.91 -19.44
N THR A 418 17.26 29.66 -20.53
CA THR A 418 15.83 29.95 -20.67
C THR A 418 15.00 29.14 -19.65
N PHE A 419 15.29 27.84 -19.50
CA PHE A 419 14.65 26.98 -18.50
C PHE A 419 14.85 27.48 -17.07
N ARG A 420 16.08 27.87 -16.70
CA ARG A 420 16.37 28.46 -15.38
C ARG A 420 15.72 29.81 -15.15
N SER A 421 15.47 30.60 -16.21
CA SER A 421 14.74 31.86 -16.13
C SER A 421 13.24 31.68 -15.94
N ILE A 422 12.66 30.60 -16.48
CA ILE A 422 11.22 30.31 -16.34
C ILE A 422 10.89 29.70 -14.97
N LEU A 423 11.83 28.94 -14.39
CA LEU A 423 11.67 28.35 -13.06
C LEU A 423 11.77 29.37 -11.91
N LYS A 424 12.42 30.51 -12.14
CA LYS A 424 12.46 31.64 -11.20
C LYS A 424 11.18 32.45 -11.32
#